data_AF-A0A2P6PK02-F1
#
_entry.id   AF-A0A2P6PK02-F1
#
_cell.length_a   1.000
_cell.length_b   1.000
_cell.length_c   1.000
_cell.angle_alpha   90.00
_cell.angle_beta   90.00
_cell.angle_gamma   90.00
#
_symmetry.space_group_name_H-M   'P 1'
#
loop_
_entity.id
_entity.type
_entity.pdbx_description
1 polymer ?
#
loop_
_entity_poly.entity_id
_entity_poly.type
_entity_poly.pdbx_seq_one_letter_code
_entity_poly.pdbx_strand_id
1 'polypeptide(L)'
;MKGFIAPFQGVRYHVHEYRGANQLPRNARELFNHRHSSLSNVIQRSFHVLKTRFPILKLAPQYAFHTQRDIVIAACVLHNYIRRELKNDWLFSSVEGTTVDDLPDVDEHPDIGLVSLVQEQVAFSMRESISAEMWDHFMNGWDQW
;
A
#
# COMPACT_ATOMS: atom_id res chain seq x y z
N MET A 1 -14.63 3.72 -10.79
CA MET A 1 -13.92 3.78 -9.50
C MET A 1 -13.74 5.26 -9.14
N LYS A 2 -14.56 5.84 -8.24
CA LYS A 2 -14.37 7.23 -7.81
C LYS A 2 -13.35 7.22 -6.66
N GLY A 3 -12.21 7.90 -6.82
CA GLY A 3 -11.25 8.11 -5.72
C GLY A 3 -9.95 7.31 -5.76
N PHE A 4 -9.64 6.56 -6.82
CA PHE A 4 -8.31 5.97 -6.98
C PHE A 4 -7.34 7.00 -7.56
N ILE A 5 -6.24 7.29 -6.86
CA ILE A 5 -5.18 8.19 -7.31
C ILE A 5 -3.95 7.34 -7.60
N ALA A 6 -3.76 6.99 -8.87
CA ALA A 6 -2.63 6.17 -9.28
C ALA A 6 -1.27 6.90 -9.09
N PRO A 7 -0.15 6.20 -9.17
CA PRO A 7 1.18 6.81 -9.31
C PRO A 7 1.36 7.53 -10.65
N PHE A 8 2.29 8.48 -10.72
CA PHE A 8 2.76 9.04 -11.98
C PHE A 8 3.48 7.99 -12.80
N GLN A 9 3.11 7.87 -14.07
CA GLN A 9 3.72 6.95 -15.01
C GLN A 9 5.07 7.50 -15.49
N GLY A 10 6.05 6.60 -15.71
CA GLY A 10 7.40 6.97 -16.16
C GLY A 10 8.24 7.71 -15.10
N VAL A 11 7.82 7.69 -13.84
CA VAL A 11 8.51 8.32 -12.70
C VAL A 11 8.88 7.24 -11.70
N ARG A 12 10.09 7.33 -11.10
CA ARG A 12 10.59 6.39 -10.08
C ARG A 12 9.53 6.11 -9.03
N TYR A 13 9.30 4.84 -8.72
CA TYR A 13 8.16 4.40 -7.90
C TYR A 13 8.54 3.44 -6.79
N HIS A 14 9.42 2.48 -7.04
CA HIS A 14 9.71 1.44 -6.08
C HIS A 14 10.59 1.98 -4.95
N VAL A 15 10.28 1.59 -3.70
CA VAL A 15 11.00 2.07 -2.51
C VAL A 15 12.51 1.75 -2.60
N HIS A 16 12.89 0.63 -3.23
CA HIS A 16 14.29 0.26 -3.40
C HIS A 16 15.08 1.22 -4.29
N GLU A 17 14.41 1.95 -5.20
CA GLU A 17 15.05 2.97 -6.03
C GLU A 17 15.57 4.14 -5.18
N TYR A 18 15.02 4.37 -3.99
CA TYR A 18 15.35 5.48 -3.08
C TYR A 18 16.36 5.07 -2.00
N ARG A 19 17.32 4.21 -2.33
CA ARG A 19 18.39 3.77 -1.41
C ARG A 19 19.74 4.39 -1.78
N GLY A 20 20.62 4.51 -0.79
CA GLY A 20 21.99 5.00 -0.97
C GLY A 20 22.04 6.45 -1.46
N ALA A 21 22.89 6.74 -2.44
CA ALA A 21 23.08 8.09 -2.98
C ALA A 21 21.81 8.67 -3.68
N ASN A 22 20.80 7.85 -3.96
CA ASN A 22 19.55 8.25 -4.62
C ASN A 22 18.36 8.37 -3.66
N GLN A 23 18.61 8.56 -2.36
CA GLN A 23 17.56 8.58 -1.32
C GLN A 23 16.56 9.72 -1.44
N LEU A 24 17.01 10.88 -1.95
CA LEU A 24 16.14 12.06 -2.05
C LEU A 24 15.33 12.03 -3.36
N PRO A 25 14.03 12.35 -3.31
CA PRO A 25 13.23 12.53 -4.52
C PRO A 25 13.71 13.78 -5.28
N ARG A 26 13.77 13.69 -6.61
CA ARG A 26 14.29 14.77 -7.46
C ARG A 26 13.27 15.84 -7.79
N ASN A 27 11.99 15.54 -7.63
CA ASN A 27 10.88 16.42 -7.97
C ASN A 27 9.59 15.99 -7.22
N ALA A 28 8.56 16.83 -7.31
CA ALA A 28 7.26 16.60 -6.68
C ALA A 28 6.62 15.24 -7.05
N ARG A 29 6.77 14.80 -8.30
CA ARG A 29 6.20 13.54 -8.78
C ARG A 29 6.93 12.33 -8.21
N GLU A 30 8.26 12.38 -8.12
CA GLU A 30 9.06 11.34 -7.44
C GLU A 30 8.71 11.28 -5.95
N LEU A 31 8.59 12.42 -5.28
CA LEU A 31 8.18 12.46 -3.87
C LEU A 31 6.79 11.84 -3.67
N PHE A 32 5.83 12.19 -4.53
CA PHE A 32 4.49 11.60 -4.51
C PHE A 32 4.55 10.09 -4.70
N ASN A 33 5.23 9.62 -5.74
CA ASN A 33 5.37 8.20 -6.04
C ASN A 33 6.06 7.42 -4.90
N HIS A 34 7.11 7.98 -4.31
CA HIS A 34 7.79 7.39 -3.16
C HIS A 34 6.86 7.23 -1.96
N ARG A 35 6.12 8.29 -1.60
CA ARG A 35 5.17 8.27 -0.46
C ARG A 35 4.00 7.32 -0.74
N HIS A 36 3.49 7.33 -1.98
CA HIS A 36 2.47 6.40 -2.42
C HIS A 36 2.96 4.95 -2.26
N SER A 37 4.13 4.62 -2.80
CA SER A 37 4.75 3.30 -2.72
C SER A 37 5.04 2.85 -1.29
N SER A 38 5.51 3.77 -0.45
CA SER A 38 5.73 3.53 0.99
C SER A 38 4.45 3.16 1.72
N LEU A 39 3.36 3.89 1.46
CA LEU A 39 2.05 3.60 2.03
C LEU A 39 1.48 2.27 1.50
N SER A 40 1.58 2.04 0.18
CA SER A 40 1.17 0.78 -0.44
C SER A 40 1.90 -0.42 0.15
N ASN A 41 3.22 -0.31 0.38
CA ASN A 41 4.03 -1.34 1.02
C ASN A 41 3.51 -1.67 2.43
N VAL A 42 3.15 -0.67 3.24
CA VAL A 42 2.58 -0.90 4.59
C VAL A 42 1.24 -1.65 4.52
N ILE A 43 0.37 -1.28 3.58
CA ILE A 43 -0.93 -1.93 3.38
C ILE A 43 -0.74 -3.38 2.95
N GLN A 44 0.08 -3.62 1.92
CA GLN A 44 0.35 -4.95 1.40
C GLN A 44 1.03 -5.86 2.44
N ARG A 45 2.00 -5.36 3.21
CA ARG A 45 2.61 -6.10 4.33
C ARG A 45 1.57 -6.51 5.38
N SER A 46 0.62 -5.63 5.69
CA SER A 46 -0.45 -5.93 6.64
C SER A 46 -1.34 -7.08 6.13
N PHE A 47 -1.72 -7.06 4.86
CA PHE A 47 -2.45 -8.16 4.23
C PHE A 47 -1.63 -9.45 4.15
N HIS A 48 -0.33 -9.35 3.89
CA HIS A 48 0.56 -10.51 3.90
C HIS A 48 0.56 -11.19 5.28
N VAL A 49 0.77 -10.43 6.35
CA VAL A 49 0.73 -10.94 7.73
C VAL A 49 -0.64 -11.55 8.04
N LEU A 50 -1.73 -10.89 7.64
CA LEU A 50 -3.09 -11.38 7.83
C LEU A 50 -3.29 -12.74 7.14
N LYS A 51 -2.97 -12.85 5.85
CA LYS A 51 -3.10 -14.08 5.06
C LYS A 51 -2.17 -15.18 5.57
N THR A 52 -0.95 -14.85 6.01
CA THR A 52 0.00 -15.83 6.55
C THR A 52 -0.46 -16.37 7.90
N ARG A 53 -1.06 -15.54 8.76
CA ARG A 53 -1.63 -15.97 10.04
C ARG A 53 -2.91 -16.79 9.89
N PHE A 54 -3.76 -16.42 8.93
CA PHE A 54 -5.03 -17.09 8.68
C PHE A 54 -5.05 -17.69 7.26
N PRO A 55 -4.44 -18.86 7.05
CA PRO A 55 -4.36 -19.49 5.73
C PRO A 55 -5.72 -19.75 5.06
N ILE A 56 -6.81 -19.80 5.83
CA ILE A 56 -8.18 -19.88 5.29
C ILE A 56 -8.51 -18.73 4.32
N LEU A 57 -7.86 -17.56 4.48
CA LEU A 57 -8.00 -16.41 3.59
C LEU A 57 -7.25 -16.57 2.27
N LYS A 58 -6.35 -17.57 2.15
CA LYS A 58 -5.66 -17.91 0.89
C LYS A 58 -6.42 -18.97 0.09
N LEU A 59 -7.46 -19.55 0.66
CA LEU A 59 -8.25 -20.60 0.04
C LEU A 59 -9.54 -20.01 -0.54
N ALA A 60 -10.14 -20.73 -1.48
CA ALA A 60 -11.52 -20.49 -1.93
C ALA A 60 -12.44 -21.54 -1.28
N PRO A 61 -12.74 -21.44 0.03
CA PRO A 61 -13.55 -22.44 0.69
C PRO A 61 -15.00 -22.40 0.19
N GLN A 62 -15.60 -23.58 0.03
CA GLN A 62 -16.98 -23.76 -0.42
C GLN A 62 -18.01 -23.45 0.67
N TYR A 63 -17.89 -22.27 1.29
CA TYR A 63 -18.88 -21.75 2.21
C TYR A 63 -19.84 -20.80 1.48
N ALA A 64 -21.04 -20.62 2.05
CA ALA A 64 -21.94 -19.58 1.61
C ALA A 64 -21.30 -18.19 1.78
N PHE A 65 -21.69 -17.23 0.94
CA PHE A 65 -21.10 -15.89 0.92
C PHE A 65 -21.09 -15.18 2.30
N HIS A 66 -22.17 -15.31 3.07
CA HIS A 66 -22.25 -14.72 4.41
C HIS A 66 -21.17 -15.28 5.34
N THR A 67 -20.92 -16.59 5.27
CA THR A 67 -19.86 -17.26 6.04
C THR A 67 -18.47 -16.81 5.56
N GLN A 68 -18.25 -16.69 4.25
CA GLN A 68 -16.98 -16.17 3.72
C GLN A 68 -16.69 -14.75 4.22
N ARG A 69 -17.70 -13.87 4.19
CA ARG A 69 -17.63 -12.52 4.77
C ARG A 69 -17.29 -12.56 6.27
N ASP A 70 -18.00 -13.39 7.03
CA ASP A 70 -17.82 -13.46 8.48
C ASP A 70 -16.42 -14.01 8.85
N ILE A 71 -15.86 -14.92 8.05
CA ILE A 71 -14.47 -15.39 8.18
C ILE A 71 -13.48 -14.21 8.00
N VAL A 72 -13.66 -13.38 6.97
CA VAL A 72 -12.80 -12.20 6.75
C VAL A 72 -12.88 -11.24 7.93
N ILE A 73 -14.09 -10.94 8.42
CA ILE A 73 -14.29 -10.04 9.56
C ILE A 73 -13.62 -10.62 10.82
N ALA A 74 -13.86 -11.89 11.14
CA ALA A 74 -13.29 -12.54 12.30
C ALA A 74 -11.75 -12.54 12.26
N ALA A 75 -11.15 -12.84 11.10
CA ALA A 75 -9.70 -12.80 10.92
C ALA A 75 -9.13 -11.39 11.13
N CYS A 76 -9.78 -10.35 10.59
CA CYS A 76 -9.37 -8.96 10.79
C CYS A 76 -9.49 -8.52 12.27
N VAL A 77 -10.57 -8.88 12.96
CA VAL A 77 -10.76 -8.56 14.39
C VAL A 77 -9.67 -9.22 15.23
N LEU A 78 -9.40 -10.51 15.01
CA LEU A 78 -8.34 -11.23 15.72
C LEU A 78 -6.96 -10.67 15.41
N HIS A 79 -6.67 -10.32 14.15
CA HIS A 79 -5.42 -9.67 13.75
C HIS A 79 -5.19 -8.36 14.50
N ASN A 80 -6.21 -7.50 14.54
CA ASN A 80 -6.14 -6.20 15.20
C ASN A 80 -5.98 -6.36 16.72
N TYR A 81 -6.68 -7.32 17.32
CA TYR A 81 -6.54 -7.64 18.74
C TYR A 81 -5.10 -8.08 19.07
N ILE A 82 -4.54 -9.00 18.28
CA ILE A 82 -3.17 -9.48 18.50
C ILE A 82 -2.15 -8.35 18.31
N ARG A 83 -2.30 -7.52 17.27
CA ARG A 83 -1.42 -6.35 17.05
C ARG A 83 -1.43 -5.39 18.24
N ARG A 84 -2.55 -5.25 18.93
CA ARG A 84 -2.71 -4.34 20.08
C ARG A 84 -2.14 -4.93 21.37
N GLU A 85 -2.43 -6.20 21.65
CA GLU A 85 -2.12 -6.83 22.94
C GLU A 85 -0.76 -7.54 22.96
N LEU A 86 -0.30 -8.08 21.83
CA LEU A 86 0.92 -8.88 21.75
C LEU A 86 2.06 -8.08 21.10
N LYS A 87 2.79 -7.32 21.93
CA LYS A 87 3.87 -6.43 21.48
C LYS A 87 5.03 -7.13 20.74
N ASN A 88 5.29 -8.40 21.06
CA ASN A 88 6.41 -9.18 20.53
C ASN A 88 5.93 -10.35 19.66
N ASP A 89 4.90 -10.12 18.86
CA ASP A 89 4.41 -11.12 17.94
C ASP A 89 5.43 -11.37 16.80
N TRP A 90 5.88 -12.61 16.70
CA TRP A 90 6.94 -13.03 15.78
C TRP A 90 6.64 -12.73 14.31
N LEU A 91 5.38 -12.77 13.89
CA LEU A 91 4.99 -12.59 12.49
C LEU A 91 4.98 -11.11 12.11
N PHE A 92 4.65 -10.23 13.06
CA PHE A 92 4.81 -8.80 12.88
C PHE A 92 6.29 -8.39 12.84
N SER A 93 7.12 -8.96 13.73
CA SER A 93 8.57 -8.71 13.73
C SER A 93 9.27 -9.26 12.49
N SER A 94 8.84 -10.41 11.95
CA SER A 94 9.49 -11.02 10.76
C SER A 94 9.31 -10.21 9.48
N VAL A 95 8.33 -9.31 9.44
CA VAL A 95 8.09 -8.44 8.28
C VAL A 95 8.59 -7.01 8.51
N GLU A 96 9.03 -6.64 9.72
CA GLU A 96 9.60 -5.32 10.01
C GLU A 96 10.96 -5.17 9.32
N GLY A 97 11.03 -4.28 8.33
CA GLY A 97 12.23 -4.05 7.52
C GLY A 97 12.24 -4.74 6.15
N THR A 98 11.32 -5.68 5.89
CA THR A 98 11.20 -6.37 4.60
C THR A 98 10.41 -5.55 3.59
N THR A 99 10.87 -5.46 2.35
CA THR A 99 10.14 -4.84 1.23
C THR A 99 9.14 -5.81 0.63
N VAL A 100 7.96 -5.32 0.18
CA VAL A 100 6.97 -6.17 -0.51
C VAL A 100 7.51 -6.87 -1.75
N ASP A 101 8.52 -6.31 -2.43
CA ASP A 101 9.16 -6.93 -3.59
C ASP A 101 9.79 -8.30 -3.26
N ASP A 102 10.04 -8.62 -1.98
CA ASP A 102 10.59 -9.89 -1.53
C ASP A 102 9.51 -10.92 -1.13
N LEU A 103 8.23 -10.54 -1.16
CA LEU A 103 7.11 -11.42 -0.83
C LEU A 103 6.58 -12.09 -2.10
N PRO A 104 6.28 -13.40 -2.09
CA PRO A 104 5.69 -14.05 -3.25
C PRO A 104 4.35 -13.38 -3.56
N ASP A 105 4.25 -12.86 -4.79
CA ASP A 105 3.06 -12.21 -5.31
C ASP A 105 1.93 -13.24 -5.44
N VAL A 106 0.77 -12.97 -4.85
CA VAL A 106 -0.36 -13.91 -4.85
C VAL A 106 -1.65 -13.28 -5.38
N ASP A 107 -1.66 -12.02 -5.79
CA ASP A 107 -2.90 -11.41 -6.32
C ASP A 107 -2.61 -10.26 -7.31
N GLU A 108 -2.01 -10.58 -8.46
CA GLU A 108 -2.17 -9.72 -9.64
C GLU A 108 -3.51 -10.03 -10.31
N HIS A 109 -4.56 -9.34 -9.87
CA HIS A 109 -5.72 -9.10 -10.71
C HIS A 109 -5.95 -7.59 -10.84
N PRO A 110 -5.43 -6.96 -11.91
CA PRO A 110 -5.86 -5.62 -12.28
C PRO A 110 -7.18 -5.77 -13.04
N ASP A 111 -8.29 -5.72 -12.29
CA ASP A 111 -9.61 -5.53 -12.89
C ASP A 111 -9.74 -4.06 -13.30
N ILE A 112 -9.11 -3.71 -14.43
CA ILE A 112 -9.14 -2.37 -15.01
C ILE A 112 -10.48 -2.21 -15.72
N GLY A 113 -11.51 -1.88 -14.94
CA GLY A 113 -12.79 -1.42 -15.46
C GLY A 113 -12.63 -0.05 -16.13
N LEU A 114 -13.22 0.11 -17.31
CA LEU A 114 -13.29 1.32 -18.13
C LEU A 114 -13.55 2.58 -17.27
N VAL A 115 -12.52 3.41 -17.06
CA VAL A 115 -12.64 4.66 -16.29
C VAL A 115 -13.20 5.75 -17.21
N SER A 116 -14.19 6.51 -16.73
CA SER A 116 -14.71 7.66 -17.47
C SER A 116 -13.64 8.75 -17.57
N LEU A 117 -13.45 9.37 -18.75
CA LEU A 117 -12.50 10.48 -18.98
C LEU A 117 -12.61 11.61 -17.94
N VAL A 118 -13.82 11.89 -17.46
CA VAL A 118 -14.05 12.89 -16.41
C VAL A 118 -13.44 12.46 -15.07
N GLN A 119 -13.51 11.17 -14.74
CA GLN A 119 -12.90 10.61 -13.52
C GLN A 119 -11.37 10.64 -13.60
N GLU A 120 -10.80 10.42 -14.78
CA GLU A 120 -9.36 10.54 -15.00
C GLU A 120 -8.87 11.98 -14.81
N GLN A 121 -9.58 12.97 -15.38
CA GLN A 121 -9.21 14.38 -15.24
C GLN A 121 -9.28 14.85 -13.76
N VAL A 122 -10.30 14.43 -13.02
CA VAL A 122 -10.42 14.74 -11.60
C VAL A 122 -9.30 14.09 -10.79
N ALA A 123 -9.02 12.81 -11.03
CA ALA A 123 -7.95 12.10 -10.34
C ALA A 123 -6.55 12.67 -10.68
N PHE A 124 -6.36 13.14 -11.90
CA PHE A 124 -5.15 13.82 -12.34
C PHE A 124 -4.95 15.15 -11.60
N SER A 125 -5.97 16.01 -11.59
CA SER A 125 -5.93 17.31 -10.89
C SER A 125 -5.66 17.14 -9.39
N MET A 126 -6.35 16.18 -8.76
CA MET A 126 -6.17 15.87 -7.34
C MET A 126 -4.74 15.40 -7.04
N ARG A 127 -4.15 14.58 -7.92
CA ARG A 127 -2.78 14.10 -7.79
C ARG A 127 -1.76 15.22 -7.90
N GLU A 128 -1.89 16.09 -8.90
CA GLU A 128 -1.01 17.24 -9.07
C GLU A 128 -1.08 18.17 -7.86
N SER A 129 -2.29 18.44 -7.34
CA SER A 129 -2.48 19.25 -6.12
C SER A 129 -1.78 18.64 -4.90
N ILE A 130 -2.01 17.35 -4.63
CA ILE A 130 -1.36 16.64 -3.51
C ILE A 130 0.16 16.66 -3.68
N SER A 131 0.65 16.45 -4.90
CA SER A 131 2.09 16.41 -5.18
C SER A 131 2.75 17.76 -4.96
N ALA A 132 2.09 18.85 -5.35
CA ALA A 132 2.58 20.21 -5.13
C ALA A 132 2.63 20.55 -3.63
N GLU A 133 1.58 20.23 -2.88
CA GLU A 133 1.54 20.45 -1.42
C GLU A 133 2.60 19.61 -0.69
N MET A 134 2.74 18.34 -1.06
CA MET A 134 3.80 17.47 -0.52
C MET A 134 5.19 18.04 -0.79
N TRP A 135 5.41 18.59 -1.98
CA TRP A 135 6.69 19.16 -2.38
C TRP A 135 7.00 20.46 -1.63
N ASP A 136 6.01 21.34 -1.46
CA ASP A 136 6.17 22.56 -0.66
C ASP A 136 6.55 22.21 0.79
N HIS A 137 5.81 21.31 1.43
CA HIS A 137 6.15 20.82 2.77
C HIS A 137 7.54 20.18 2.81
N PHE A 138 7.93 19.43 1.78
CA PHE A 138 9.25 18.82 1.71
C PHE A 138 10.34 19.87 1.61
N MET A 139 10.22 20.88 0.75
CA MET A 139 11.20 21.95 0.61
C MET A 139 11.34 22.80 1.89
N ASN A 140 10.26 22.95 2.64
CA ASN A 140 10.22 23.71 3.90
C ASN A 140 10.70 22.92 5.13
N GLY A 141 10.99 21.62 5.00
CA GLY A 141 11.40 20.74 6.12
C GLY A 141 12.19 19.49 5.67
N TRP A 142 13.03 19.64 4.65
CA TRP A 142 13.76 18.51 4.02
C TRP A 142 14.86 17.93 4.92
N ASP A 143 15.22 18.62 6.00
CA ASP A 143 16.17 18.17 7.03
C ASP A 143 15.67 16.95 7.82
N GLN A 144 14.37 16.64 7.74
CA GLN A 144 13.72 15.52 8.43
C GLN A 144 13.47 14.29 7.52
N TRP A 145 14.01 14.29 6.30
CA TRP A 145 13.87 13.17 5.35
C TRP A 145 14.59 11.89 5.81
#